data_AF-A0A659S7Z8-F1
#
_entry.id   AF-A0A659S7Z8-F1
#
_cell.length_a   1.000
_cell.length_b   1.000
_cell.length_c   1.000
_cell.angle_alpha   90.00
_cell.angle_beta   90.00
_cell.angle_gamma   90.00
#
_symmetry.space_group_name_H-M   'P 1'
#
loop_
_entity.id
_entity.type
_entity.pdbx_description
1 polymer ?
#
loop_
_entity_poly.entity_id
_entity_poly.type
_entity_poly.pdbx_seq_one_letter_code
_entity_poly.pdbx_strand_id
1 'polypeptide(L)'
;MKKWSRHLLAAGALALGMSAAHASDNDTLYFYNWTEYVPPGLLEQFTKETGIKVIYSTYESNETMYAKLKTYKDGAYDLVVPSTYYVDKMRKEGMIQKIDKSKLTNFHNLDPEMLNKPFDPNNDYSVPYIWGATAIGVNSDAIDPKTITSWADLWKPEYKNSLLLTDDAREVFQMALRKLGYSGNTTDPKEIEAAYEELKKLMPNVAAFNSDNPANPYMEGEVNLGMVWNGSAFVARQAGTPLEVVWPKGGGSVWMDSRASPAPAIRSEVGRTVEAS
;
A
#
# COMPACT_ATOMS: atom_id res chain seq x y z
N MET A 1 -16.60 -62.83 60.19
CA MET A 1 -17.87 -62.23 59.71
C MET A 1 -17.61 -61.63 58.33
N LYS A 2 -17.97 -62.37 57.28
CA LYS A 2 -19.10 -62.15 56.34
C LYS A 2 -18.72 -61.26 55.13
N LYS A 3 -18.72 -61.94 53.97
CA LYS A 3 -18.61 -61.47 52.58
C LYS A 3 -19.77 -60.53 52.19
N TRP A 4 -19.59 -59.72 51.13
CA TRP A 4 -20.52 -59.46 50.00
C TRP A 4 -19.91 -58.37 49.07
N SER A 5 -19.43 -58.70 47.86
CA SER A 5 -20.11 -58.68 46.53
C SER A 5 -20.48 -57.26 46.04
N ARG A 6 -19.73 -56.73 45.06
CA ARG A 6 -20.10 -56.60 43.62
C ARG A 6 -21.27 -55.66 43.37
N HIS A 7 -21.04 -54.56 42.63
CA HIS A 7 -21.87 -53.88 41.60
C HIS A 7 -21.18 -52.51 41.32
N LEU A 8 -20.36 -52.36 40.28
CA LEU A 8 -20.74 -51.83 38.96
C LEU A 8 -21.67 -50.62 39.04
N LEU A 9 -21.14 -49.43 38.76
CA LEU A 9 -21.76 -48.44 37.88
C LEU A 9 -20.68 -47.49 37.36
N ALA A 10 -20.40 -47.63 36.08
CA ALA A 10 -19.50 -46.81 35.31
C ALA A 10 -20.12 -45.41 35.12
N ALA A 11 -19.48 -44.39 35.68
CA ALA A 11 -19.65 -43.01 35.22
C ALA A 11 -18.58 -42.76 34.17
N GLY A 12 -18.92 -43.01 32.91
CA GLY A 12 -18.08 -42.66 31.77
C GLY A 12 -17.95 -41.15 31.69
N ALA A 13 -16.78 -40.64 32.08
CA ALA A 13 -16.37 -39.29 31.74
C ALA A 13 -16.10 -39.25 30.22
N LEU A 14 -17.08 -38.84 29.43
CA LEU A 14 -16.82 -38.25 28.12
C LEU A 14 -16.13 -36.91 28.36
N ALA A 15 -14.82 -36.96 28.61
CA ALA A 15 -13.96 -35.84 28.30
C ALA A 15 -13.89 -35.78 26.77
N LEU A 16 -14.83 -35.04 26.17
CA LEU A 16 -14.66 -34.50 24.83
C LEU A 16 -13.38 -33.67 24.87
N GLY A 17 -12.29 -34.30 24.42
CA GLY A 17 -11.07 -33.60 24.07
C GLY A 17 -11.43 -32.62 22.98
N MET A 18 -11.74 -31.38 23.37
CA MET A 18 -11.52 -30.24 22.51
C MET A 18 -10.00 -30.18 22.33
N SER A 19 -9.52 -30.88 21.31
CA SER A 19 -8.28 -30.51 20.66
C SER A 19 -8.47 -29.07 20.24
N ALA A 20 -8.02 -28.13 21.08
CA ALA A 20 -7.64 -26.83 20.60
C ALA A 20 -6.66 -27.12 19.48
N ALA A 21 -7.06 -26.84 18.23
CA ALA A 21 -6.17 -26.86 17.11
C ALA A 21 -5.03 -25.89 17.49
N HIS A 22 -3.90 -26.45 17.90
CA HIS A 22 -2.67 -25.70 17.98
C HIS A 22 -2.34 -25.34 16.54
N ALA A 23 -2.72 -24.15 16.12
CA ALA A 23 -2.24 -23.55 14.89
C ALA A 23 -0.72 -23.65 14.93
N SER A 24 -0.15 -24.40 14.01
CA SER A 24 1.28 -24.49 13.88
C SER A 24 1.79 -23.13 13.40
N ASP A 25 3.07 -22.80 13.62
CA ASP A 25 3.66 -21.60 13.01
C ASP A 25 3.56 -21.61 11.47
N ASN A 26 3.23 -22.74 10.85
CA ASN A 26 2.94 -22.85 9.42
C ASN A 26 1.51 -22.44 9.02
N ASP A 27 0.66 -21.99 9.94
CA ASP A 27 -0.73 -21.61 9.66
C ASP A 27 -0.99 -20.10 9.89
N THR A 28 0.08 -19.29 10.00
CA THR A 28 -0.03 -17.84 10.19
C THR A 28 0.76 -17.09 9.12
N LEU A 29 0.10 -16.14 8.45
CA LEU A 29 0.65 -15.20 7.49
C LEU A 29 0.89 -13.84 8.15
N TYR A 30 2.10 -13.30 8.05
CA TYR A 30 2.39 -11.91 8.38
C TYR A 30 2.35 -11.04 7.12
N PHE A 31 1.35 -10.17 7.03
CA PHE A 31 1.11 -9.33 5.85
C PHE A 31 1.30 -7.85 6.18
N TYR A 32 2.24 -7.20 5.49
CA TYR A 32 2.53 -5.77 5.63
C TYR A 32 2.13 -5.00 4.37
N ASN A 33 1.21 -4.05 4.48
CA ASN A 33 0.63 -3.39 3.29
C ASN A 33 0.28 -1.92 3.59
N TRP A 34 -0.20 -1.20 2.57
CA TRP A 34 -0.73 0.16 2.69
C TRP A 34 -2.03 0.21 3.51
N THR A 35 -2.29 1.34 4.17
CA THR A 35 -3.42 1.47 5.12
C THR A 35 -4.78 1.20 4.48
N GLU A 36 -5.06 1.75 3.29
CA GLU A 36 -6.42 1.75 2.72
C GLU A 36 -6.74 0.57 1.79
N TYR A 37 -5.82 -0.39 1.63
CA TYR A 37 -5.92 -1.37 0.52
C TYR A 37 -6.78 -2.59 0.80
N VAL A 38 -6.98 -2.94 2.07
CA VAL A 38 -7.69 -4.15 2.45
C VAL A 38 -8.98 -3.75 3.16
N PRO A 39 -10.15 -3.91 2.53
CA PRO A 39 -11.42 -3.58 3.16
C PRO A 39 -11.70 -4.51 4.36
N PRO A 40 -12.45 -4.03 5.37
CA PRO A 40 -12.87 -4.87 6.49
C PRO A 40 -13.58 -6.14 6.02
N GLY A 41 -13.29 -7.29 6.65
CA GLY A 41 -13.92 -8.57 6.34
C GLY A 41 -13.16 -9.45 5.33
N LEU A 42 -12.25 -8.87 4.52
CA LEU A 42 -11.55 -9.62 3.47
C LEU A 42 -10.57 -10.67 4.04
N LEU A 43 -9.80 -10.31 5.06
CA LEU A 43 -8.83 -11.23 5.67
C LEU A 43 -9.53 -12.30 6.52
N GLU A 44 -10.67 -11.97 7.11
CA GLU A 44 -11.52 -12.91 7.83
C GLU A 44 -12.12 -13.94 6.87
N GLN A 45 -12.57 -13.50 5.69
CA GLN A 45 -13.02 -14.40 4.63
C GLN A 45 -11.89 -15.33 4.19
N PHE A 46 -10.70 -14.78 3.90
CA PHE A 46 -9.52 -15.58 3.55
C PHE A 46 -9.18 -16.63 4.63
N THR A 47 -9.19 -16.21 5.90
CA THR A 47 -8.93 -17.10 7.04
C THR A 47 -9.99 -18.22 7.12
N LYS A 48 -11.25 -17.92 6.85
CA LYS A 48 -12.34 -18.89 6.86
C LYS A 48 -12.21 -19.93 5.73
N GLU A 49 -11.76 -19.52 4.56
CA GLU A 49 -11.61 -20.39 3.39
C GLU A 49 -10.37 -21.29 3.47
N THR A 50 -9.28 -20.76 4.00
CA THR A 50 -7.96 -21.45 3.98
C THR A 50 -7.56 -22.05 5.33
N GLY A 51 -8.15 -21.59 6.43
CA GLY A 51 -7.70 -21.88 7.78
C GLY A 51 -6.45 -21.12 8.22
N ILE A 52 -5.85 -20.31 7.34
CA ILE A 52 -4.62 -19.56 7.62
C ILE A 52 -4.98 -18.25 8.32
N LYS A 53 -4.43 -18.05 9.52
CA LYS A 53 -4.56 -16.80 10.27
C LYS A 53 -3.71 -15.70 9.63
N VAL A 54 -4.26 -14.51 9.46
CA VAL A 54 -3.50 -13.34 8.98
C VAL A 54 -3.21 -12.37 10.12
N ILE A 55 -1.94 -12.04 10.32
CA ILE A 55 -1.47 -10.93 11.15
C ILE A 55 -1.18 -9.75 10.21
N TYR A 56 -2.10 -8.80 10.18
CA TYR A 56 -2.01 -7.63 9.30
C TYR A 56 -1.32 -6.45 10.00
N SER A 57 -0.51 -5.72 9.26
CA SER A 57 0.12 -4.47 9.70
C SER A 57 0.14 -3.49 8.54
N THR A 58 0.13 -2.19 8.85
CA THR A 58 0.09 -1.14 7.81
C THR A 58 1.31 -0.22 7.84
N TYR A 59 1.61 0.41 6.70
CA TYR A 59 2.57 1.49 6.55
C TYR A 59 2.06 2.57 5.60
N GLU A 60 2.67 3.74 5.69
CA GLU A 60 2.26 4.95 4.97
C GLU A 60 3.29 5.38 3.90
N SER A 61 4.46 4.73 3.85
CA SER A 61 5.48 4.99 2.83
C SER A 61 6.38 3.79 2.58
N ASN A 62 6.95 3.73 1.37
CA ASN A 62 7.92 2.69 1.02
C ASN A 62 9.20 2.79 1.87
N GLU A 63 9.61 3.99 2.25
CA GLU A 63 10.78 4.25 3.10
C GLU A 63 10.60 3.61 4.48
N THR A 64 9.41 3.77 5.07
CA THR A 64 9.03 3.14 6.35
C THR A 64 9.07 1.62 6.22
N MET A 65 8.43 1.07 5.19
CA MET A 65 8.40 -0.37 4.92
C MET A 65 9.82 -0.93 4.75
N TYR A 66 10.63 -0.30 3.92
CA TYR A 66 12.00 -0.74 3.62
C TYR A 66 12.92 -0.67 4.83
N ALA A 67 12.88 0.44 5.59
CA ALA A 67 13.69 0.59 6.80
C ALA A 67 13.32 -0.49 7.83
N LYS A 68 12.02 -0.74 8.02
CA LYS A 68 11.53 -1.81 8.89
C LYS A 68 12.08 -3.16 8.44
N LEU A 69 11.89 -3.55 7.17
CA LEU A 69 12.40 -4.83 6.66
C LEU A 69 13.92 -4.98 6.80
N LYS A 70 14.71 -3.91 6.67
CA LYS A 70 16.15 -3.96 6.91
C LYS A 70 16.53 -4.22 8.36
N THR A 71 15.75 -3.72 9.31
CA THR A 71 16.03 -3.90 10.74
C THR A 71 15.65 -5.31 11.23
N TYR A 72 14.59 -5.89 10.68
CA TYR A 72 14.17 -7.26 10.99
C TYR A 72 14.88 -8.26 10.07
N LYS A 73 16.10 -8.65 10.45
CA LYS A 73 16.95 -9.56 9.65
C LYS A 73 16.33 -10.94 9.37
N ASP A 74 15.34 -11.37 10.16
CA ASP A 74 14.73 -12.69 10.07
C ASP A 74 13.19 -12.60 9.95
N GLY A 75 12.65 -12.96 8.78
CA GLY A 75 11.29 -13.50 8.57
C GLY A 75 10.10 -12.80 9.25
N ALA A 76 10.17 -11.49 9.51
CA ALA A 76 9.11 -10.77 10.23
C ALA A 76 7.82 -10.64 9.42
N TYR A 77 7.92 -10.72 8.09
CA TYR A 77 6.80 -10.64 7.17
C TYR A 77 6.95 -11.68 6.06
N ASP A 78 5.81 -12.27 5.70
CA ASP A 78 5.72 -13.26 4.62
C ASP A 78 5.32 -12.60 3.31
N LEU A 79 4.55 -11.51 3.38
CA LEU A 79 4.08 -10.75 2.22
C LEU A 79 4.20 -9.25 2.51
N VAL A 80 4.74 -8.50 1.54
CA VAL A 80 4.80 -7.04 1.53
C VAL A 80 4.30 -6.49 0.20
N VAL A 81 3.96 -5.21 0.13
CA VAL A 81 3.41 -4.58 -1.10
C VAL A 81 4.20 -3.33 -1.53
N PRO A 82 5.49 -3.47 -1.90
CA PRO A 82 6.29 -2.35 -2.38
C PRO A 82 5.73 -1.73 -3.66
N SER A 83 5.92 -0.42 -3.81
CA SER A 83 5.77 0.23 -5.11
C SER A 83 6.84 -0.25 -6.08
N THR A 84 6.54 -0.21 -7.38
CA THR A 84 7.42 -0.73 -8.45
C THR A 84 8.87 -0.25 -8.39
N TYR A 85 9.13 0.99 -7.97
CA TYR A 85 10.50 1.53 -7.84
C TYR A 85 11.28 0.93 -6.66
N TYR A 86 10.59 0.44 -5.63
CA TYR A 86 11.20 -0.33 -4.54
C TYR A 86 11.40 -1.80 -4.88
N VAL A 87 10.57 -2.38 -5.76
CA VAL A 87 10.78 -3.76 -6.24
C VAL A 87 12.18 -3.94 -6.82
N ASP A 88 12.59 -3.07 -7.77
CA ASP A 88 13.92 -3.17 -8.39
C ASP A 88 15.05 -3.03 -7.36
N LYS A 89 14.91 -2.06 -6.45
CA LYS A 89 15.89 -1.81 -5.38
C LYS A 89 16.00 -3.00 -4.42
N MET A 90 14.88 -3.47 -3.89
CA MET A 90 14.84 -4.58 -2.94
C MET A 90 15.33 -5.88 -3.58
N ARG A 91 15.03 -6.11 -4.86
CA ARG A 91 15.56 -7.24 -5.63
C ARG A 91 17.09 -7.19 -5.73
N LYS A 92 17.65 -6.03 -6.11
CA LYS A 92 19.12 -5.84 -6.22
C LYS A 92 19.83 -6.02 -4.88
N GLU A 93 19.17 -5.68 -3.79
CA GLU A 93 19.69 -5.85 -2.42
C GLU A 93 19.41 -7.24 -1.83
N GLY A 94 18.73 -8.13 -2.56
CA GLY A 94 18.40 -9.48 -2.09
C GLY A 94 17.39 -9.52 -0.95
N MET A 95 16.58 -8.46 -0.79
CA MET A 95 15.57 -8.35 0.27
C MET A 95 14.24 -9.04 -0.07
N ILE A 96 14.02 -9.37 -1.34
CA ILE A 96 12.85 -10.11 -1.83
C ILE A 96 13.30 -11.32 -2.64
N GLN A 97 12.53 -12.40 -2.56
CA GLN A 97 12.83 -13.66 -3.24
C GLN A 97 11.96 -13.87 -4.47
N LYS A 98 12.33 -14.87 -5.29
CA LYS A 98 11.54 -15.25 -6.44
C LYS A 98 10.23 -15.90 -6.04
N ILE A 99 9.18 -15.58 -6.78
CA ILE A 99 7.84 -16.12 -6.63
C ILE A 99 7.69 -17.34 -7.53
N ASP A 100 7.15 -18.43 -6.96
CA ASP A 100 6.82 -19.63 -7.73
C ASP A 100 5.50 -19.44 -8.47
N LYS A 101 5.59 -18.92 -9.70
CA LYS A 101 4.42 -18.64 -10.55
C LYS A 101 3.57 -19.88 -10.86
N SER A 102 4.12 -21.11 -10.74
CA SER A 102 3.32 -22.32 -10.97
C SER A 102 2.23 -22.53 -9.93
N LYS A 103 2.36 -21.90 -8.76
CA LYS A 103 1.35 -21.90 -7.70
C LYS A 103 0.30 -20.80 -7.86
N LEU A 104 0.57 -19.79 -8.71
CA LEU A 104 -0.32 -18.66 -8.92
C LEU A 104 -1.38 -18.98 -9.97
N THR A 105 -2.38 -19.77 -9.59
CA THR A 105 -3.45 -20.21 -10.50
C THR A 105 -4.21 -19.04 -11.11
N ASN A 106 -4.33 -17.91 -10.41
CA ASN A 106 -5.03 -16.70 -10.86
C ASN A 106 -4.15 -15.68 -11.62
N PHE A 107 -2.84 -15.93 -11.81
CA PHE A 107 -1.93 -14.97 -12.44
C PHE A 107 -2.33 -14.59 -13.87
N HIS A 108 -2.98 -15.52 -14.58
CA HIS A 108 -3.48 -15.30 -15.94
C HIS A 108 -4.58 -14.22 -16.06
N ASN A 109 -5.18 -13.80 -14.96
CA ASN A 109 -6.19 -12.75 -14.93
C ASN A 109 -5.60 -11.33 -14.97
N LEU A 110 -4.28 -11.19 -14.81
CA LEU A 110 -3.61 -9.89 -14.83
C LEU A 110 -3.54 -9.33 -16.24
N ASP A 111 -3.74 -8.01 -16.35
CA ASP A 111 -3.57 -7.29 -17.60
C ASP A 111 -2.11 -7.43 -18.10
N PRO A 112 -1.88 -7.98 -19.31
CA PRO A 112 -0.55 -8.08 -19.89
C PRO A 112 0.19 -6.75 -19.98
N GLU A 113 -0.53 -5.62 -20.09
CA GLU A 113 0.08 -4.29 -20.07
C GLU A 113 0.73 -3.93 -18.74
N MET A 114 0.41 -4.62 -17.63
CA MET A 114 1.02 -4.40 -16.32
C MET A 114 2.18 -5.36 -16.03
N LEU A 115 2.44 -6.31 -16.92
CA LEU A 115 3.45 -7.35 -16.76
C LEU A 115 4.78 -6.98 -17.46
N ASN A 116 5.84 -7.72 -17.13
CA ASN A 116 7.15 -7.70 -17.78
C ASN A 116 7.81 -6.32 -17.84
N LYS A 117 7.60 -5.52 -16.79
CA LYS A 117 8.17 -4.17 -16.70
C LYS A 117 9.67 -4.21 -16.40
N PRO A 118 10.43 -3.16 -16.75
CA PRO A 118 11.90 -3.15 -16.55
C PRO A 118 12.37 -3.36 -15.10
N PHE A 119 11.53 -3.04 -14.10
CA PHE A 119 11.85 -3.23 -12.69
C PHE A 119 11.84 -4.71 -12.27
N ASP A 120 11.05 -5.56 -12.94
CA ASP A 120 10.95 -7.00 -12.71
C ASP A 120 10.61 -7.72 -14.03
N PRO A 121 11.62 -7.93 -14.90
CA PRO A 121 11.40 -8.68 -16.14
C PRO A 121 10.90 -10.09 -15.81
N ASN A 122 9.83 -10.53 -16.48
CA ASN A 122 9.12 -11.79 -16.25
C ASN A 122 8.27 -11.88 -14.97
N ASN A 123 8.15 -10.82 -14.16
CA ASN A 123 7.40 -10.86 -12.89
C ASN A 123 7.89 -11.98 -11.95
N ASP A 124 9.20 -12.17 -11.85
CA ASP A 124 9.77 -13.24 -11.04
C ASP A 124 9.81 -12.87 -9.55
N TYR A 125 9.73 -11.59 -9.20
CA TYR A 125 9.86 -11.09 -7.82
C TYR A 125 8.62 -10.36 -7.31
N SER A 126 7.69 -10.00 -8.21
CA SER A 126 6.55 -9.16 -7.90
C SER A 126 5.32 -9.47 -8.74
N VAL A 127 4.16 -9.45 -8.10
CA VAL A 127 2.84 -9.64 -8.73
C VAL A 127 2.06 -8.33 -8.62
N PRO A 128 1.65 -7.69 -9.74
CA PRO A 128 0.80 -6.51 -9.70
C PRO A 128 -0.40 -6.68 -8.77
N TYR A 129 -0.64 -5.68 -7.92
CA TYR A 129 -1.71 -5.72 -6.93
C TYR A 129 -2.72 -4.60 -7.18
N ILE A 130 -2.31 -3.36 -6.93
CA ILE A 130 -3.13 -2.16 -7.12
C ILE A 130 -2.28 -1.11 -7.84
N TRP A 131 -2.90 -0.37 -8.75
CA TRP A 131 -2.30 0.76 -9.41
C TRP A 131 -3.20 1.98 -9.27
N GLY A 132 -2.62 3.16 -9.41
CA GLY A 132 -3.34 4.39 -9.22
C GLY A 132 -2.57 5.57 -9.75
N ALA A 133 -3.09 6.75 -9.43
CA ALA A 133 -2.47 7.99 -9.82
C ALA A 133 -2.66 9.07 -8.77
N THR A 134 -1.63 9.92 -8.67
CA THR A 134 -1.67 11.17 -7.93
C THR A 134 -1.98 12.31 -8.89
N ALA A 135 -2.99 13.09 -8.54
CA ALA A 135 -3.49 14.22 -9.30
C ALA A 135 -3.77 15.40 -8.37
N ILE A 136 -4.40 16.46 -8.90
CA ILE A 136 -4.79 17.62 -8.09
C ILE A 136 -6.21 17.38 -7.57
N GLY A 137 -6.37 17.36 -6.25
CA GLY A 137 -7.67 17.37 -5.59
C GLY A 137 -8.15 18.81 -5.42
N VAL A 138 -9.42 19.07 -5.72
CA VAL A 138 -10.06 20.38 -5.55
C VAL A 138 -11.40 20.20 -4.84
N ASN A 139 -11.58 20.91 -3.72
CA ASN A 139 -12.90 21.06 -3.11
C ASN A 139 -13.73 22.02 -3.98
N SER A 140 -14.70 21.47 -4.72
CA SER A 140 -15.48 22.23 -5.71
C SER A 140 -16.46 23.23 -5.10
N ASP A 141 -16.77 23.12 -3.80
CA ASP A 141 -17.59 24.10 -3.09
C ASP A 141 -16.78 25.37 -2.76
N ALA A 142 -15.45 25.25 -2.65
CA ALA A 142 -14.55 26.34 -2.30
C ALA A 142 -13.84 26.95 -3.51
N ILE A 143 -13.46 26.13 -4.49
CA ILE A 143 -12.65 26.54 -5.65
C ILE A 143 -13.29 25.96 -6.92
N ASP A 144 -13.52 26.79 -7.94
CA ASP A 144 -13.94 26.29 -9.26
C ASP A 144 -12.82 25.42 -9.85
N PRO A 145 -13.03 24.09 -10.02
CA PRO A 145 -11.98 23.19 -10.51
C PRO A 145 -11.42 23.57 -11.89
N LYS A 146 -12.18 24.32 -12.70
CA LYS A 146 -11.74 24.79 -14.02
C LYS A 146 -10.62 25.82 -13.96
N THR A 147 -10.45 26.48 -12.82
CA THR A 147 -9.38 27.47 -12.60
C THR A 147 -8.02 26.83 -12.32
N ILE A 148 -8.02 25.53 -11.99
CA ILE A 148 -6.84 24.72 -11.75
C ILE A 148 -6.58 23.87 -12.98
N THR A 149 -5.37 23.98 -13.56
CA THR A 149 -5.06 23.28 -14.81
C THR A 149 -3.71 22.58 -14.80
N SER A 150 -2.83 22.88 -13.84
CA SER A 150 -1.46 22.40 -13.81
C SER A 150 -0.90 22.39 -12.40
N TRP A 151 0.17 21.62 -12.17
CA TRP A 151 0.92 21.67 -10.91
C TRP A 151 1.42 23.08 -10.57
N ALA A 152 1.73 23.90 -11.59
CA ALA A 152 2.20 25.27 -11.38
C ALA A 152 1.17 26.16 -10.68
N ASP A 153 -0.12 25.86 -10.78
CA ASP A 153 -1.18 26.62 -10.12
C ASP A 153 -1.04 26.56 -8.59
N LEU A 154 -0.52 25.47 -8.03
CA LEU A 154 -0.32 25.30 -6.59
C LEU A 154 0.67 26.34 -6.00
N TRP A 155 1.53 26.95 -6.82
CA TRP A 155 2.48 27.98 -6.37
C TRP A 155 1.87 29.39 -6.28
N LYS A 156 0.59 29.58 -6.62
CA LYS A 156 -0.04 30.90 -6.51
C LYS A 156 -0.11 31.35 -5.05
N PRO A 157 0.18 32.63 -4.74
CA PRO A 157 0.24 33.12 -3.37
C PRO A 157 -1.13 33.14 -2.66
N GLU A 158 -2.22 33.06 -3.42
CA GLU A 158 -3.59 32.98 -2.88
C GLU A 158 -3.87 31.65 -2.13
N TYR A 159 -3.09 30.60 -2.39
CA TYR A 159 -3.20 29.30 -1.71
C TYR A 159 -2.30 29.18 -0.48
N LYS A 160 -1.98 30.30 0.16
CA LYS A 160 -1.15 30.33 1.36
C LYS A 160 -1.81 29.50 2.48
N ASN A 161 -1.05 28.57 3.07
CA ASN A 161 -1.50 27.69 4.15
C ASN A 161 -2.83 26.98 3.86
N SER A 162 -3.02 26.49 2.64
CA SER A 162 -4.26 25.82 2.24
C SER A 162 -4.06 24.53 1.45
N LEU A 163 -2.81 24.14 1.17
CA LEU A 163 -2.49 22.98 0.35
C LEU A 163 -2.24 21.72 1.18
N LEU A 164 -2.79 20.61 0.71
CA LEU A 164 -2.31 19.28 1.08
C LEU A 164 -1.27 18.81 0.06
N LEU A 165 -0.16 18.28 0.56
CA LEU A 165 0.74 17.45 -0.25
C LEU A 165 0.66 16.00 0.24
N THR A 166 0.88 15.03 -0.65
CA THR A 166 1.11 13.65 -0.20
C THR A 166 2.45 13.60 0.53
N ASP A 167 2.55 12.83 1.61
CA ASP A 167 3.82 12.61 2.32
C ASP A 167 4.64 11.54 1.61
N ASP A 168 4.95 11.78 0.33
CA ASP A 168 5.77 10.91 -0.51
C ASP A 168 6.83 11.73 -1.24
N ALA A 169 8.10 11.40 -0.98
CA ALA A 169 9.23 12.15 -1.52
C ALA A 169 9.26 12.11 -3.06
N ARG A 170 8.94 10.97 -3.69
CA ARG A 170 8.98 10.83 -5.14
C ARG A 170 7.84 11.58 -5.79
N GLU A 171 6.64 11.54 -5.22
CA GLU A 171 5.48 12.25 -5.75
C GLU A 171 5.65 13.78 -5.64
N VAL A 172 6.09 14.28 -4.48
CA VAL A 172 6.29 15.72 -4.25
C VAL A 172 7.40 16.27 -5.15
N PHE A 173 8.51 15.55 -5.30
CA PHE A 173 9.54 15.95 -6.26
C PHE A 173 9.05 15.85 -7.71
N GLN A 174 8.30 14.80 -8.06
CA GLN A 174 7.75 14.66 -9.41
C GLN A 174 6.83 15.84 -9.77
N MET A 175 5.98 16.31 -8.85
CA MET A 175 5.18 17.50 -9.06
C MET A 175 6.05 18.72 -9.43
N ALA A 176 7.10 19.00 -8.65
CA ALA A 176 7.99 20.14 -8.91
C ALA A 176 8.83 19.97 -10.19
N LEU A 177 9.33 18.76 -10.45
CA LEU A 177 10.05 18.42 -11.69
C LEU A 177 9.16 18.63 -12.92
N ARG A 178 7.90 18.17 -12.86
CA ARG A 178 6.92 18.36 -13.95
C ARG A 178 6.57 19.83 -14.15
N LYS A 179 6.44 20.62 -13.08
CA LYS A 179 6.30 22.08 -13.17
C LYS A 179 7.46 22.74 -13.90
N LEU A 180 8.69 22.25 -13.68
CA LEU A 180 9.90 22.74 -14.34
C LEU A 180 10.09 22.19 -15.78
N GLY A 181 9.25 21.25 -16.22
CA GLY A 181 9.35 20.62 -17.53
C GLY A 181 10.32 19.43 -17.59
N TYR A 182 10.86 18.99 -16.44
CA TYR A 182 11.75 17.83 -16.36
C TYR A 182 10.99 16.51 -16.26
N SER A 183 11.74 15.40 -16.40
CA SER A 183 11.21 14.06 -16.13
C SER A 183 11.03 13.85 -14.63
N GLY A 184 9.88 13.30 -14.21
CA GLY A 184 9.67 12.86 -12.82
C GLY A 184 10.59 11.70 -12.39
N ASN A 185 11.27 11.07 -13.35
CA ASN A 185 12.23 9.99 -13.12
C ASN A 185 13.66 10.43 -13.48
N THR A 186 13.95 11.73 -13.44
CA THR A 186 15.31 12.22 -13.68
C THR A 186 16.31 11.64 -12.67
N THR A 187 17.54 11.46 -13.13
CA THR A 187 18.70 11.11 -12.30
C THR A 187 19.76 12.20 -12.30
N ASP A 188 19.49 13.35 -12.95
CA ASP A 188 20.40 14.50 -12.94
C ASP A 188 20.29 15.25 -11.60
N PRO A 189 21.38 15.30 -10.79
CA PRO A 189 21.34 15.98 -9.50
C PRO A 189 21.02 17.47 -9.61
N LYS A 190 21.34 18.14 -10.72
CA LYS A 190 21.03 19.56 -10.92
C LYS A 190 19.54 19.80 -11.14
N GLU A 191 18.86 18.89 -11.85
CA GLU A 191 17.40 18.98 -12.02
C GLU A 191 16.68 18.72 -10.68
N ILE A 192 17.18 17.78 -9.88
CA ILE A 192 16.66 17.49 -8.53
C ILE A 192 16.87 18.68 -7.60
N GLU A 193 18.05 19.30 -7.62
CA GLU A 193 18.35 20.51 -6.84
C GLU A 193 17.44 21.68 -7.25
N ALA A 194 17.19 21.87 -8.55
CA ALA A 194 16.25 22.87 -9.04
C ALA A 194 14.81 22.62 -8.53
N ALA A 195 14.37 21.36 -8.52
CA ALA A 195 13.05 21.00 -7.98
C ALA A 195 12.97 21.27 -6.46
N TYR A 196 14.03 20.98 -5.71
CA TYR A 196 14.11 21.30 -4.29
C TYR A 196 13.98 22.81 -4.02
N GLU A 197 14.68 23.65 -4.79
CA GLU A 197 14.58 25.11 -4.67
C GLU A 197 13.18 25.64 -5.03
N GLU A 198 12.47 24.99 -5.96
CA GLU A 198 11.06 25.31 -6.23
C GLU A 198 10.11 24.87 -5.12
N LEU A 199 10.34 23.69 -4.52
CA LEU A 199 9.54 23.20 -3.40
C LEU A 199 9.66 24.11 -2.18
N LYS A 200 10.85 24.67 -1.91
CA LYS A 200 11.03 25.68 -0.86
C LYS A 200 10.10 26.90 -1.04
N LYS A 201 9.84 27.29 -2.28
CA LYS A 201 8.91 28.39 -2.61
C LYS A 201 7.45 28.00 -2.41
N LEU A 202 7.13 26.70 -2.52
CA LEU A 202 5.79 26.18 -2.29
C LEU A 202 5.44 26.08 -0.80
N MET A 203 6.43 25.85 0.07
CA MET A 203 6.21 25.60 1.51
C MET A 203 5.25 26.58 2.21
N PRO A 204 5.24 27.90 1.94
CA PRO A 204 4.27 28.81 2.54
C PRO A 204 2.80 28.50 2.21
N ASN A 205 2.54 27.76 1.13
CA ASN A 205 1.21 27.32 0.71
C ASN A 205 0.79 26.01 1.37
N VAL A 206 1.75 25.20 1.84
CA VAL A 206 1.49 23.87 2.40
C VAL A 206 0.94 23.98 3.81
N ALA A 207 -0.25 23.42 4.03
CA ALA A 207 -0.89 23.31 5.33
C ALA A 207 -0.54 21.97 6.01
N ALA A 208 -0.51 20.88 5.24
CA ALA A 208 -0.29 19.53 5.77
C ALA A 208 0.34 18.59 4.73
N PHE A 209 0.92 17.50 5.24
CA PHE A 209 1.36 16.33 4.48
C PHE A 209 0.57 15.12 4.97
N ASN A 210 0.08 14.26 4.06
CA ASN A 210 -0.66 13.06 4.44
C ASN A 210 -0.49 11.94 3.39
N SER A 211 -0.08 10.75 3.85
CA SER A 211 -0.01 9.51 3.05
C SER A 211 -0.74 8.34 3.71
N ASP A 212 -1.54 8.60 4.74
CA ASP A 212 -2.40 7.57 5.35
C ASP A 212 -3.73 7.50 4.60
N ASN A 213 -4.40 8.65 4.50
CA ASN A 213 -5.56 8.90 3.66
C ASN A 213 -5.55 10.38 3.23
N PRO A 214 -5.05 10.70 2.02
CA PRO A 214 -4.94 12.07 1.57
C PRO A 214 -6.30 12.73 1.30
N ALA A 215 -7.43 12.01 1.33
CA ALA A 215 -8.73 12.63 1.19
C ALA A 215 -9.29 13.17 2.53
N ASN A 216 -8.88 12.61 3.67
CA ASN A 216 -9.41 12.99 4.99
C ASN A 216 -9.32 14.50 5.28
N PRO A 217 -8.19 15.19 5.07
CA PRO A 217 -8.11 16.64 5.31
C PRO A 217 -9.09 17.45 4.44
N TYR A 218 -9.45 16.96 3.24
CA TYR A 218 -10.49 17.60 2.41
C TYR A 218 -11.89 17.35 2.97
N MET A 219 -12.14 16.15 3.48
CA MET A 219 -13.42 15.79 4.11
C MET A 219 -13.68 16.59 5.38
N GLU A 220 -12.62 16.86 6.15
CA GLU A 220 -12.65 17.67 7.38
C GLU A 220 -12.70 19.18 7.09
N GLY A 221 -12.51 19.59 5.83
CA GLY A 221 -12.51 20.99 5.42
C GLY A 221 -11.26 21.76 5.82
N GLU A 222 -10.17 21.08 6.17
CA GLU A 222 -8.90 21.69 6.55
C GLU A 222 -8.13 22.23 5.34
N VAL A 223 -8.33 21.61 4.17
CA VAL A 223 -7.70 21.96 2.89
C VAL A 223 -8.73 21.97 1.77
N ASN A 224 -8.49 22.80 0.75
CA ASN A 224 -9.38 22.92 -0.41
C ASN A 224 -8.72 22.57 -1.74
N LEU A 225 -7.40 22.41 -1.75
CA LEU A 225 -6.60 22.21 -2.95
C LEU A 225 -5.34 21.43 -2.57
N GLY A 226 -4.81 20.63 -3.47
CA GLY A 226 -3.55 19.96 -3.23
C GLY A 226 -3.39 18.67 -4.01
N MET A 227 -2.45 17.84 -3.59
CA MET A 227 -2.28 16.50 -4.11
C MET A 227 -3.34 15.57 -3.50
N VAL A 228 -3.78 14.58 -4.28
CA VAL A 228 -4.63 13.50 -3.78
C VAL A 228 -4.45 12.24 -4.62
N TRP A 229 -4.57 11.08 -3.99
CA TRP A 229 -4.70 9.80 -4.68
C TRP A 229 -6.11 9.62 -5.23
N ASN A 230 -6.20 9.15 -6.48
CA ASN A 230 -7.49 8.98 -7.16
C ASN A 230 -8.44 8.01 -6.43
N GLY A 231 -7.90 6.98 -5.76
CA GLY A 231 -8.65 6.02 -4.95
C GLY A 231 -9.31 6.69 -3.73
N SER A 232 -8.53 7.37 -2.89
CA SER A 232 -9.04 8.07 -1.70
C SER A 232 -10.04 9.15 -2.09
N ALA A 233 -9.79 9.89 -3.19
CA ALA A 233 -10.74 10.88 -3.70
C ALA A 233 -12.08 10.26 -4.15
N PHE A 234 -12.05 9.05 -4.71
CA PHE A 234 -13.28 8.31 -5.04
C PHE A 234 -14.08 7.95 -3.80
N VAL A 235 -13.43 7.43 -2.76
CA VAL A 235 -14.09 7.08 -1.49
C VAL A 235 -14.70 8.32 -0.83
N ALA A 236 -13.97 9.43 -0.78
CA ALA A 236 -14.47 10.69 -0.22
C ALA A 236 -15.70 11.23 -0.99
N ARG A 237 -15.71 11.15 -2.33
CA ARG A 237 -16.88 11.49 -3.14
C ARG A 237 -18.07 10.59 -2.85
N GLN A 238 -17.86 9.28 -2.67
CA GLN A 238 -18.95 8.37 -2.26
C GLN A 238 -19.52 8.72 -0.88
N ALA A 239 -18.68 9.24 0.03
CA ALA A 239 -19.09 9.76 1.32
C ALA A 239 -19.77 11.15 1.26
N GLY A 240 -19.90 11.75 0.07
CA GLY A 240 -20.58 13.03 -0.14
C GLY A 240 -19.67 14.26 -0.11
N THR A 241 -18.34 14.08 -0.10
CA THR A 241 -17.40 15.20 -0.15
C THR A 241 -17.30 15.74 -1.59
N PRO A 242 -17.40 17.06 -1.82
CA PRO A 242 -17.31 17.70 -3.13
C PRO A 242 -15.85 17.76 -3.64
N LEU A 243 -15.18 16.61 -3.71
CA LEU A 243 -13.76 16.49 -4.06
C LEU A 243 -13.58 16.08 -5.52
N GLU A 244 -13.30 17.06 -6.37
CA GLU A 244 -13.00 16.86 -7.79
C GLU A 244 -11.53 16.53 -8.02
N VAL A 245 -11.27 15.68 -9.01
CA VAL A 245 -9.91 15.30 -9.42
C VAL A 245 -9.59 15.96 -10.75
N VAL A 246 -8.60 16.86 -10.72
CA VAL A 246 -8.10 17.60 -11.88
C VAL A 246 -6.79 16.97 -12.35
N TRP A 247 -6.77 16.56 -13.62
CA TRP A 247 -5.56 16.05 -14.28
C TRP A 247 -4.68 17.21 -14.75
N PRO A 248 -3.47 17.36 -14.19
CA PRO A 248 -2.62 18.50 -14.49
C PRO A 248 -2.02 18.41 -15.90
N LYS A 249 -1.95 19.55 -16.58
CA LYS A 249 -1.11 19.74 -17.78
C LYS A 249 0.33 19.38 -17.42
N GLY A 250 0.95 18.48 -18.21
CA GLY A 250 2.26 17.89 -17.92
C GLY A 250 2.20 16.51 -17.25
N GLY A 251 1.01 16.03 -16.89
CA GLY A 251 0.74 14.66 -16.43
C GLY A 251 0.70 14.51 -14.90
N GLY A 252 -0.17 13.59 -14.45
CA GLY A 252 -0.18 13.10 -13.07
C GLY A 252 0.96 12.12 -12.79
N SER A 253 1.13 11.75 -11.53
CA SER A 253 1.98 10.61 -11.17
C SER A 253 1.19 9.34 -11.33
N VAL A 254 1.74 8.33 -12.00
CA VAL A 254 1.13 7.00 -12.08
C VAL A 254 2.06 6.04 -11.35
N TRP A 255 1.48 5.24 -10.48
CA TRP A 255 2.20 4.29 -9.65
C TRP A 255 1.47 2.96 -9.63
N MET A 256 2.21 1.93 -9.25
CA MET A 256 1.70 0.58 -9.05
C MET A 256 2.41 -0.01 -7.86
N ASP A 257 1.65 -0.70 -7.03
CA ASP A 257 2.11 -1.51 -5.93
C ASP A 257 1.95 -2.97 -6.29
N SER A 258 2.94 -3.76 -5.89
CA SER A 258 3.02 -5.17 -6.25
C SER A 258 3.29 -5.99 -5.01
N ARG A 259 2.57 -7.11 -4.88
CA ARG A 259 2.85 -8.12 -3.86
C ARG A 259 4.25 -8.67 -4.10
N ALA A 260 5.05 -8.76 -3.04
CA ALA A 260 6.37 -9.35 -3.05
C ALA A 260 6.62 -10.14 -1.76
N SER A 261 7.41 -11.21 -1.87
CA SER A 261 7.80 -12.05 -0.75
C SER A 261 9.19 -11.65 -0.21
N PRO A 262 9.33 -11.21 1.05
CA PRO A 262 10.64 -10.90 1.65
C PRO A 262 11.60 -12.11 1.69
N ALA A 263 12.89 -11.84 1.75
CA ALA A 263 13.94 -12.84 1.88
C ALA A 263 14.75 -12.67 3.20
N PRO A 264 15.07 -13.77 3.91
CA PRO A 264 14.55 -15.13 3.72
C PRO A 264 13.15 -15.24 4.32
N ALA A 265 12.13 -15.65 3.54
CA ALA A 265 10.84 -15.99 4.14
C ALA A 265 10.95 -17.33 4.85
N ILE A 266 10.70 -17.33 6.15
CA ILE A 266 10.72 -18.53 6.98
C ILE A 266 9.50 -19.42 6.66
N ARG A 267 8.36 -18.83 6.27
CA ARG A 267 7.07 -19.53 6.08
C ARG A 267 6.62 -19.51 4.61
N SER A 268 7.55 -19.84 3.71
CA SER A 268 7.37 -19.69 2.26
C SER A 268 6.12 -20.38 1.67
N GLU A 269 5.54 -21.40 2.31
CA GLU A 269 4.29 -22.02 1.83
C GLU A 269 3.03 -21.17 2.05
N VAL A 270 2.97 -20.40 3.13
CA VAL A 270 1.80 -19.58 3.49
C VAL A 270 1.72 -18.31 2.64
N GLY A 271 2.84 -17.61 2.47
CA GLY A 271 2.93 -16.45 1.56
C GLY A 271 2.53 -16.82 0.13
N ARG A 272 2.90 -18.02 -0.32
CA ARG A 272 2.56 -18.54 -1.66
C ARG A 272 1.06 -18.77 -1.86
N THR A 273 0.32 -19.18 -0.83
CA THR A 273 -1.15 -19.37 -0.93
C THR A 273 -1.87 -18.04 -1.15
N VAL A 274 -1.35 -16.96 -0.56
CA VAL A 274 -1.96 -15.62 -0.63
C VAL A 274 -1.62 -14.92 -1.93
N GLU A 275 -0.44 -15.16 -2.49
CA GLU A 275 -0.11 -14.70 -3.84
C GLU A 275 -1.00 -15.41 -4.90
N ALA A 276 -1.39 -16.66 -4.64
CA ALA A 276 -2.16 -17.50 -5.55
C ALA A 276 -3.67 -17.24 -5.58
N SER A 277 -4.24 -16.84 -4.44
CA SER A 277 -5.63 -16.35 -4.32
C SER A 277 -5.77 -14.95 -4.91
#